data_AF-A0A7S7P2C1-F1
#
_entry.id   AF-A0A7S7P2C1-F1
#
_cell.length_a   1.000
_cell.length_b   1.000
_cell.length_c   1.000
_cell.angle_alpha   90.00
_cell.angle_beta   90.00
_cell.angle_gamma   90.00
#
_symmetry.space_group_name_H-M   'P 1'
#
loop_
_entity.id
_entity.type
_entity.pdbx_description
1 polymer ?
#
loop_
_entity_poly.entity_id
_entity_poly.type
_entity_poly.pdbx_seq_one_letter_code
_entity_poly.pdbx_strand_id
1 'polypeptide(L)'
;MHTPVFTLRSVVAIAALALAGSAFAAGQEGQTVAKDRVTGKLRNATAAEVKELNEQRKAAQAARKAERQAAGAPATGVARLQQNGIVAAHVDEESIMYSVVHRTADGKLERECVHGKSAAESNLSSPVSTQSKEHQHEVQ
;
A
#
# COMPACT_ATOMS: atom_id res chain seq x y z
N MET A 1 59.45 1.71 -44.91
CA MET A 1 59.01 0.33 -44.56
C MET A 1 58.70 0.32 -43.09
N HIS A 2 57.42 0.22 -42.69
CA HIS A 2 56.92 -0.31 -41.42
C HIS A 2 55.39 -0.28 -41.51
N THR A 3 54.80 -1.43 -41.86
CA THR A 3 53.40 -1.74 -41.58
C THR A 3 53.29 -2.26 -40.15
N PRO A 4 52.19 -1.97 -39.46
CA PRO A 4 51.52 -3.08 -38.79
C PRO A 4 50.04 -3.19 -39.18
N VAL A 5 49.74 -4.40 -39.64
CA VAL A 5 48.42 -5.01 -39.78
C VAL A 5 48.03 -5.59 -38.41
N PHE A 6 46.71 -5.65 -38.15
CA PHE A 6 45.97 -6.64 -37.32
C PHE A 6 45.00 -6.06 -36.27
N THR A 7 43.73 -6.06 -36.70
CA THR A 7 42.55 -6.69 -36.08
C THR A 7 41.72 -5.97 -35.01
N LEU A 8 40.52 -5.61 -35.46
CA LEU A 8 39.24 -5.70 -34.73
C LEU A 8 39.15 -6.93 -33.83
N ARG A 9 38.66 -6.72 -32.60
CA ARG A 9 37.95 -7.60 -31.64
C ARG A 9 38.31 -7.07 -30.24
N SER A 10 37.42 -6.63 -29.34
CA SER A 10 36.05 -7.03 -29.06
C SER A 10 35.36 -5.91 -28.28
N VAL A 11 34.22 -5.45 -28.80
CA VAL A 11 33.16 -4.84 -27.99
C VAL A 11 32.47 -5.98 -27.23
N VAL A 12 31.86 -5.66 -26.09
CA VAL A 12 30.98 -6.50 -25.24
C VAL A 12 31.67 -7.17 -24.05
N ALA A 13 31.54 -6.55 -22.87
CA ALA A 13 30.92 -7.15 -21.68
C ALA A 13 31.00 -6.20 -20.47
N ILE A 14 30.26 -5.08 -20.49
CA ILE A 14 29.89 -4.35 -19.26
C ILE A 14 28.36 -4.36 -19.18
N ALA A 15 27.80 -5.52 -18.82
CA ALA A 15 26.35 -5.70 -18.67
C ALA A 15 26.04 -6.65 -17.49
N ALA A 16 26.77 -6.53 -16.37
CA ALA A 16 26.60 -7.41 -15.22
C ALA A 16 26.45 -6.71 -13.86
N LEU A 17 26.40 -5.37 -13.78
CA LEU A 17 26.25 -4.65 -12.49
C LEU A 17 25.02 -3.74 -12.39
N ALA A 18 24.09 -3.76 -13.34
CA ALA A 18 22.89 -2.90 -13.30
C ALA A 18 21.60 -3.63 -12.88
N LEU A 19 21.65 -4.94 -12.58
CA LEU A 19 20.45 -5.74 -12.24
C LEU A 19 20.27 -6.04 -10.73
N ALA A 20 21.01 -5.38 -9.84
CA ALA A 20 20.87 -5.58 -8.39
C ALA A 20 20.10 -4.47 -7.65
N GLY A 21 19.55 -3.48 -8.36
CA GLY A 21 18.97 -2.28 -7.75
C GLY A 21 17.45 -2.18 -7.75
N SER A 22 16.76 -3.00 -8.54
CA SER A 22 15.30 -2.95 -8.66
C SER A 22 14.70 -4.25 -8.13
N ALA A 23 14.75 -4.40 -6.80
CA ALA A 23 13.71 -5.12 -6.11
C ALA A 23 12.40 -4.36 -6.37
N PHE A 24 11.77 -4.68 -7.50
CA PHE A 24 10.45 -4.20 -7.86
C PHE A 24 9.53 -4.47 -6.67
N ALA A 25 9.08 -3.38 -6.05
CA ALA A 25 7.86 -3.34 -5.26
C ALA A 25 6.66 -3.59 -6.19
N ALA A 26 6.63 -4.77 -6.83
CA ALA A 26 5.49 -5.22 -7.61
C ALA A 26 4.49 -5.82 -6.62
N GLY A 27 3.50 -5.01 -6.23
CA GLY A 27 2.31 -5.48 -5.52
C GLY A 27 2.05 -4.92 -4.12
N GLN A 28 2.56 -3.73 -3.79
CA GLN A 28 2.18 -3.04 -2.56
C GLN A 28 1.48 -1.73 -2.93
N GLU A 29 0.18 -1.65 -2.68
CA GLU A 29 -0.53 -0.37 -2.58
C GLU A 29 0.10 0.42 -1.42
N GLY A 30 1.02 1.32 -1.75
CA GLY A 30 1.65 2.24 -0.81
C GLY A 30 3.06 1.86 -0.31
N GLN A 31 3.75 2.86 0.24
CA GLN A 31 5.07 2.72 0.85
C GLN A 31 4.96 2.01 2.20
N THR A 32 5.66 0.88 2.36
CA THR A 32 5.69 0.15 3.63
C THR A 32 6.90 0.57 4.45
N VAL A 33 6.65 1.09 5.65
CA VAL A 33 7.67 1.49 6.62
C VAL A 33 7.51 0.67 7.91
N ALA A 34 8.63 0.41 8.58
CA ALA A 34 8.64 -0.25 9.88
C ALA A 34 9.08 0.74 10.95
N LYS A 35 8.45 0.69 12.12
CA LYS A 35 8.87 1.46 13.29
C LYS A 35 9.91 0.66 14.07
N ASP A 36 11.11 1.20 14.21
CA ASP A 36 12.18 0.60 15.01
C ASP A 36 11.79 0.54 16.50
N ARG A 37 11.94 -0.62 17.14
CA ARG A 37 11.49 -0.82 18.52
C ARG A 37 12.35 -0.11 19.56
N VAL A 38 13.64 0.11 19.27
CA VAL A 38 14.60 0.72 20.21
C VAL A 38 14.56 2.23 20.09
N THR A 39 14.54 2.73 18.86
CA THR A 39 14.65 4.17 18.58
C THR A 39 13.31 4.84 18.31
N GLY A 40 12.26 4.07 18.03
CA GLY A 40 10.94 4.58 17.64
C GLY A 40 10.90 5.26 16.27
N LYS A 41 12.02 5.30 15.54
CA LYS A 41 12.13 5.97 14.23
C LYS A 41 11.54 5.10 13.13
N LEU A 42 11.00 5.75 12.11
CA LEU A 42 10.55 5.08 10.89
C LEU A 42 11.78 4.70 10.06
N ARG A 43 11.83 3.45 9.63
CA ARG A 43 12.85 2.90 8.74
C ARG A 43 12.19 2.12 7.60
N ASN A 44 12.97 1.83 6.57
CA ASN A 44 12.53 0.89 5.55
C ASN A 44 12.22 -0.47 6.17
N ALA A 45 11.09 -1.04 5.76
CA ALA A 45 10.72 -2.39 6.15
C ALA A 45 11.64 -3.40 5.46
N THR A 46 12.05 -4.44 6.18
CA THR A 46 12.79 -5.56 5.62
C THR A 46 11.86 -6.44 4.79
N ALA A 47 12.41 -7.24 3.86
CA ALA A 47 11.60 -8.15 3.04
C ALA A 47 10.81 -9.17 3.88
N ALA A 48 11.37 -9.64 5.00
CA ALA A 48 10.69 -10.53 5.92
C ALA A 48 9.48 -9.86 6.58
N GLU A 49 9.63 -8.62 7.06
CA GLU A 49 8.53 -7.84 7.66
C GLU A 49 7.42 -7.53 6.66
N VAL A 50 7.79 -7.20 5.42
CA VAL A 50 6.82 -7.00 4.33
C VAL A 50 6.05 -8.28 4.02
N LYS A 51 6.75 -9.42 3.95
CA LYS A 51 6.12 -10.72 3.73
C LYS A 51 5.12 -11.05 4.85
N GLU A 52 5.54 -10.88 6.10
CA GLU A 52 4.70 -11.15 7.26
C GLU A 52 3.48 -10.22 7.30
N LEU A 53 3.65 -8.92 7.04
CA LEU A 53 2.54 -7.98 6.92
C LEU A 53 1.52 -8.42 5.85
N ASN A 54 2.00 -8.90 4.71
CA ASN A 54 1.14 -9.37 3.63
C ASN A 54 0.42 -10.68 3.98
N GLU A 55 1.08 -11.59 4.70
CA GLU A 55 0.44 -12.81 5.20
C GLU A 55 -0.66 -12.48 6.23
N GLN A 56 -0.40 -11.55 7.15
CA GLN A 56 -1.39 -11.07 8.11
C GLN A 56 -2.60 -10.43 7.40
N ARG A 57 -2.36 -9.58 6.38
CA ARG A 57 -3.44 -8.98 5.57
C ARG A 57 -4.29 -10.05 4.88
N LYS A 58 -3.65 -11.06 4.26
CA LYS A 58 -4.37 -12.18 3.61
C LYS A 58 -5.18 -12.99 4.61
N ALA A 59 -4.62 -13.30 5.78
CA ALA A 59 -5.31 -14.03 6.83
C ALA A 59 -6.54 -13.26 7.32
N ALA A 60 -6.41 -11.95 7.54
CA ALA A 60 -7.52 -11.09 7.95
C ALA A 60 -8.64 -11.03 6.90
N GLN A 61 -8.29 -10.93 5.61
CA GLN A 61 -9.27 -10.99 4.52
C GLN A 61 -9.98 -12.34 4.45
N ALA A 62 -9.24 -13.45 4.60
CA ALA A 62 -9.82 -14.79 4.61
C ALA A 62 -10.78 -15.00 5.79
N ALA A 63 -10.41 -14.55 6.99
CA ALA A 63 -11.26 -14.61 8.18
C ALA A 63 -12.58 -13.86 7.97
N ARG A 64 -12.53 -12.61 7.47
CA ARG A 64 -13.73 -11.81 7.18
C ARG A 64 -14.63 -12.48 6.14
N LYS A 65 -14.05 -13.09 5.10
CA LYS A 65 -14.81 -13.84 4.10
C LYS A 65 -15.51 -15.04 4.71
N ALA A 66 -14.84 -15.79 5.59
CA ALA A 66 -15.41 -16.94 6.28
C ALA A 66 -16.55 -16.53 7.24
N GLU A 67 -16.36 -15.47 8.02
CA GLU A 67 -17.41 -14.92 8.90
C GLU A 67 -18.65 -14.52 8.11
N ARG A 68 -18.49 -13.86 6.96
CA ARG A 68 -19.60 -13.50 6.07
C ARG A 68 -20.36 -14.72 5.55
N GLN A 69 -19.62 -15.74 5.12
CA GLN A 69 -20.21 -17.00 4.64
C GLN A 69 -20.99 -17.70 5.76
N ALA A 70 -20.44 -17.72 6.98
CA ALA A 70 -21.13 -18.27 8.15
C ALA A 70 -22.40 -17.48 8.51
N ALA A 71 -22.41 -16.17 8.30
CA ALA A 71 -23.58 -15.32 8.48
C ALA A 71 -24.62 -15.42 7.34
N GLY A 72 -24.37 -16.22 6.29
CA GLY A 72 -25.25 -16.35 5.13
C GLY A 72 -25.34 -15.09 4.25
N ALA A 73 -24.42 -14.14 4.42
CA ALA A 73 -24.44 -12.90 3.68
C ALA A 73 -23.93 -13.08 2.23
N PRO A 74 -24.51 -12.36 1.26
CA PRO A 74 -24.17 -12.49 -0.16
C PRO A 74 -22.73 -12.06 -0.47
N ALA A 75 -22.17 -12.62 -1.55
CA ALA A 75 -20.84 -12.26 -2.04
C ALA A 75 -20.79 -10.79 -2.47
N THR A 76 -19.71 -10.10 -2.10
CA THR A 76 -19.50 -8.67 -2.36
C THR A 76 -18.68 -8.43 -3.63
N GLY A 77 -18.76 -7.21 -4.17
CA GLY A 77 -18.01 -6.78 -5.35
C GLY A 77 -18.46 -7.37 -6.69
N VAL A 78 -19.50 -8.22 -6.69
CA VAL A 78 -20.07 -8.82 -7.90
C VAL A 78 -21.43 -8.19 -8.19
N ALA A 79 -21.54 -7.49 -9.32
CA ALA A 79 -22.80 -6.98 -9.82
C ALA A 79 -23.70 -8.14 -10.30
N ARG A 80 -24.98 -8.12 -9.93
CA ARG A 80 -26.00 -9.10 -10.34
C ARG A 80 -27.21 -8.39 -10.92
N LEU A 81 -27.72 -8.91 -12.03
CA LEU A 81 -28.99 -8.48 -12.60
C LEU A 81 -30.14 -9.08 -11.78
N GLN A 82 -30.96 -8.22 -11.20
CA GLN A 82 -32.17 -8.59 -10.50
C GLN A 82 -33.31 -8.87 -11.50
N GLN A 83 -34.35 -9.60 -11.05
CA GLN A 83 -35.49 -9.98 -11.89
C GLN A 83 -36.28 -8.78 -12.44
N ASN A 84 -36.17 -7.61 -11.80
CA ASN A 84 -36.76 -6.34 -12.24
C ASN A 84 -35.88 -5.55 -13.22
N GLY A 85 -34.76 -6.12 -13.70
CA GLY A 85 -33.84 -5.49 -14.64
C GLY A 85 -32.82 -4.54 -14.00
N ILE A 86 -32.81 -4.39 -12.67
CA ILE A 86 -31.84 -3.55 -11.96
C ILE A 86 -30.52 -4.32 -11.78
N VAL A 87 -29.38 -3.67 -12.02
CA VAL A 87 -28.07 -4.21 -11.68
C VAL A 87 -27.69 -3.73 -10.28
N ALA A 88 -27.48 -4.66 -9.36
CA ALA A 88 -27.11 -4.37 -7.98
C ALA A 88 -25.86 -5.16 -7.57
N ALA A 89 -24.97 -4.55 -6.80
CA ALA A 89 -23.82 -5.22 -6.19
C ALA A 89 -23.90 -5.07 -4.67
N HIS A 90 -23.56 -6.13 -3.95
CA HIS A 90 -23.33 -6.00 -2.51
C HIS A 90 -21.92 -5.43 -2.31
N VAL A 91 -21.85 -4.36 -1.54
CA VAL A 91 -20.59 -3.68 -1.19
C VAL A 91 -20.29 -4.06 0.26
N ASP A 92 -19.02 -4.26 0.57
CA ASP A 92 -18.54 -4.51 1.93
C ASP A 92 -17.76 -3.31 2.46
N GLU A 93 -17.45 -3.35 3.75
CA GLU A 93 -16.67 -2.33 4.43
C GLU A 93 -15.28 -2.13 3.81
N GLU A 94 -14.71 -3.14 3.13
CA GLU A 94 -13.45 -2.98 2.39
C GLU A 94 -13.62 -2.17 1.09
N SER A 95 -14.83 -2.10 0.54
CA SER A 95 -15.16 -1.31 -0.64
C SER A 95 -15.84 0.02 -0.29
N ILE A 96 -15.98 0.33 1.00
CA ILE A 96 -16.48 1.61 1.50
C ILE A 96 -15.31 2.46 2.03
N MET A 97 -15.20 3.67 1.50
CA MET A 97 -14.34 4.72 2.05
C MET A 97 -15.12 5.64 2.98
N TYR A 98 -14.50 6.00 4.09
CA TYR A 98 -15.00 6.96 5.05
C TYR A 98 -14.17 8.24 4.95
N SER A 99 -14.85 9.39 4.98
CA SER A 99 -14.20 10.70 5.12
C SER A 99 -14.26 11.10 6.59
N VAL A 100 -13.13 11.04 7.29
CA VAL A 100 -13.01 11.52 8.67
C VAL A 100 -12.55 12.98 8.64
N VAL A 101 -13.12 13.81 9.50
CA VAL A 101 -12.71 15.22 9.64
C VAL A 101 -12.22 15.42 11.06
N HIS A 102 -10.97 15.84 11.22
CA HIS A 102 -10.39 16.17 12.52
C HIS A 102 -10.05 17.66 12.62
N ARG A 103 -10.07 18.16 13.86
CA ARG A 103 -9.62 19.51 14.16
C ARG A 103 -8.13 19.49 14.49
N THR A 104 -7.35 20.32 13.83
CA THR A 104 -5.91 20.48 14.10
C THR A 104 -5.67 21.35 15.33
N ALA A 105 -4.43 21.37 15.85
CA ALA A 105 -4.05 22.19 16.98
C ALA A 105 -4.27 23.70 16.73
N ASP A 106 -4.18 24.13 15.46
CA ASP A 106 -4.44 25.51 15.03
C ASP A 106 -5.94 25.80 14.82
N GLY A 107 -6.83 24.85 15.13
CA GLY A 107 -8.28 25.00 15.01
C GLY A 107 -8.85 24.79 13.61
N LYS A 108 -8.03 24.40 12.63
CA LYS A 108 -8.48 24.10 11.25
C LYS A 108 -9.13 22.72 11.18
N LEU A 109 -9.98 22.51 10.18
CA LEU A 109 -10.56 21.19 9.88
C LEU A 109 -9.78 20.57 8.71
N GLU A 110 -9.21 19.40 8.95
CA GLU A 110 -8.57 18.59 7.94
C GLU A 110 -9.41 17.33 7.69
N ARG A 111 -9.38 16.85 6.46
CA ARG A 111 -10.16 15.70 6.00
C ARG A 111 -9.22 14.60 5.54
N GLU A 112 -9.47 13.40 6.03
CA GLU A 112 -8.76 12.18 5.65
C GLU A 112 -9.73 11.12 5.15
N CYS A 113 -9.39 10.47 4.05
CA CYS A 113 -10.16 9.38 3.48
C CYS A 113 -9.54 8.04 3.92
N VAL A 114 -10.29 7.25 4.68
CA VAL A 114 -9.83 5.97 5.23
C VAL A 114 -10.73 4.82 4.80
N HIS A 115 -10.14 3.64 4.58
CA HIS A 115 -10.87 2.45 4.15
C HIS A 115 -11.41 1.67 5.36
N GLY A 116 -12.71 1.38 5.34
CA GLY A 116 -13.35 0.54 6.34
C GLY A 116 -13.65 1.23 7.66
N LYS A 117 -14.73 0.75 8.29
CA LYS A 117 -15.28 1.32 9.53
C LYS A 117 -14.29 1.32 10.69
N SER A 118 -13.56 0.23 10.88
CA SER A 118 -12.60 0.09 11.98
C SER A 118 -11.45 1.10 11.90
N ALA A 119 -10.96 1.39 10.68
CA ALA A 119 -9.94 2.42 10.48
C ALA A 119 -10.50 3.83 10.74
N ALA A 120 -11.75 4.09 10.33
CA ALA A 120 -12.44 5.34 10.64
C ALA A 120 -12.59 5.53 12.16
N GLU A 121 -13.05 4.51 12.88
CA GLU A 121 -13.21 4.54 14.34
C GLU A 121 -11.87 4.74 15.07
N SER A 122 -10.81 4.06 14.63
CA SER A 122 -9.47 4.26 15.18
C SER A 122 -9.00 5.70 15.01
N ASN A 123 -9.26 6.31 13.85
CA ASN A 123 -8.88 7.71 13.59
C ASN A 123 -9.64 8.71 14.47
N LEU A 124 -10.89 8.42 14.84
CA LEU A 124 -11.66 9.27 15.77
C LEU A 124 -11.09 9.26 17.19
N SER A 125 -10.39 8.19 17.58
CA SER A 125 -9.77 8.06 18.91
C SER A 125 -8.36 8.65 19.00
N SER A 126 -7.77 9.02 17.87
CA SER A 126 -6.43 9.63 17.82
C SER A 126 -6.48 11.06 18.38
N PRO A 127 -5.63 11.42 19.37
CA PRO A 127 -5.53 12.79 19.83
C PRO A 127 -5.02 13.71 18.71
N VAL A 128 -5.38 14.99 18.79
CA VAL A 128 -4.96 16.03 17.83
C VAL A 128 -3.45 15.97 17.64
N SER A 129 -3.01 15.53 16.46
CA SER A 129 -1.60 15.51 16.12
C SER A 129 -1.16 16.94 15.76
N THR A 130 -0.04 17.38 16.35
CA THR A 130 0.68 18.56 15.86
C THR A 130 1.31 18.17 14.53
N GLN A 131 1.06 18.94 13.46
CA GLN A 131 1.56 18.72 12.11
C GLN A 131 2.98 18.10 12.09
N SER A 132 3.12 16.94 11.44
CA SER A 132 4.42 16.50 10.93
C SER A 132 4.74 17.39 9.74
N LYS A 133 5.81 18.21 9.82
CA LYS A 133 6.23 19.08 8.73
C LYS A 133 6.36 18.27 7.44
N GLU A 134 5.52 18.60 6.46
CA GLU A 134 5.57 18.06 5.11
C GLU A 134 6.93 18.43 4.50
N HIS A 135 7.76 17.43 4.20
CA HIS A 135 8.97 17.63 3.40
C HIS A 135 8.57 17.43 1.94
N GLN A 136 8.42 18.54 1.22
CA GLN A 136 8.24 18.53 -0.22
C GLN A 136 9.50 17.92 -0.86
N HIS A 137 9.35 16.75 -1.46
CA HIS A 137 10.38 16.17 -2.33
C HIS A 137 10.26 16.82 -3.71
N GLU A 138 10.99 17.91 -3.92
CA GLU A 138 11.20 18.45 -5.26
C GLU A 138 12.20 17.53 -5.99
N VAL A 139 11.77 16.97 -7.12
CA VAL A 139 12.62 16.19 -8.03
C VAL A 139 13.31 17.20 -8.95
N GLN A 140 14.63 17.31 -8.82
CA GLN A 140 15.49 18.03 -9.77
C GLN A 140 15.97 17.10 -10.89
#